data_AF-A0A7S9CCS3-F1
#
_entry.id   AF-A0A7S9CCS3-F1
#
_cell.length_a   1.000
_cell.length_b   1.000
_cell.length_c   1.000
_cell.angle_alpha   90.00
_cell.angle_beta   90.00
_cell.angle_gamma   90.00
#
_symmetry.space_group_name_H-M   'P 1'
#
loop_
_entity.id
_entity.type
_entity.pdbx_description
1 polymer ?
#
loop_
_entity_poly.entity_id
_entity_poly.type
_entity_poly.pdbx_seq_one_letter_code
_entity_poly.pdbx_strand_id
1 'polypeptide(L)'
;MAMLAALPQHHITQKTPWYPGPRKFSGPLLRDVLAAAGAQGQQIEARAINDYKVSIPMEDAQAHDMLVARLLDDQPMPLRDKGPLFVIYPFDSQAKLRSSVYYSRSIWQLKAMEVR
;
A
#
# COMPACT_ATOMS: atom_id res chain seq x y z
N MET A 1 -2.09 -5.65 -13.81
CA MET A 1 -2.04 -4.16 -13.74
C MET A 1 -3.31 -3.48 -14.24
N ALA A 2 -3.94 -3.93 -15.34
CA ALA A 2 -5.16 -3.29 -15.87
C ALA A 2 -6.29 -3.15 -14.85
N MET A 3 -6.56 -4.19 -14.06
CA MET A 3 -7.60 -4.16 -13.01
C MET A 3 -7.33 -3.07 -11.95
N LEU A 4 -6.11 -2.98 -11.41
CA LEU A 4 -5.75 -1.95 -10.43
C LEU A 4 -5.83 -0.52 -10.99
N ALA A 5 -5.56 -0.34 -12.28
CA ALA A 5 -5.65 0.96 -12.93
C ALA A 5 -7.11 1.37 -13.26
N ALA A 6 -8.02 0.41 -13.34
CA ALA A 6 -9.44 0.64 -13.62
C ALA A 6 -10.26 0.99 -12.36
N LEU A 7 -9.77 0.64 -11.18
CA LEU A 7 -10.37 1.06 -9.91
C LEU A 7 -10.25 2.59 -9.70
N PRO A 8 -11.07 3.20 -8.82
CA PRO A 8 -10.90 4.60 -8.43
C PRO A 8 -9.46 4.89 -7.97
N GLN A 9 -8.84 5.92 -8.53
CA GLN A 9 -7.46 6.27 -8.21
C GLN A 9 -7.41 7.40 -7.20
N HIS A 10 -6.58 7.22 -6.18
CA HIS A 10 -6.34 8.18 -5.10
C HIS A 10 -4.85 8.50 -5.03
N HIS A 11 -4.51 9.56 -4.30
CA HIS A 11 -3.12 9.93 -4.08
C HIS A 11 -2.89 10.41 -2.65
N ILE A 12 -1.68 10.15 -2.14
CA ILE A 12 -1.18 10.68 -0.87
C ILE A 12 0.17 11.34 -1.16
N THR A 13 0.33 12.58 -0.72
CA THR A 13 1.63 13.24 -0.66
C THR A 13 2.06 13.32 0.80
N GLN A 14 3.12 12.61 1.15
CA GLN A 14 3.54 12.50 2.55
C GLN A 14 5.05 12.33 2.68
N LYS A 15 5.59 12.67 3.85
CA LYS A 15 6.95 12.29 4.22
C LYS A 15 6.98 10.83 4.63
N THR A 16 8.04 10.13 4.23
CA THR A 16 8.26 8.73 4.61
C THR A 16 9.70 8.58 5.09
N PRO A 17 10.00 7.58 5.95
CA PRO A 17 11.36 7.36 6.42
C PRO A 17 12.32 6.87 5.31
N TRP A 18 11.80 6.51 4.13
CA TRP A 18 12.59 5.92 3.05
C TRP A 18 12.98 6.90 1.94
N TYR A 19 12.43 8.13 1.97
CA TYR A 19 12.75 9.19 1.01
C TYR A 19 13.15 10.47 1.75
N PRO A 20 14.09 11.28 1.22
CA PRO A 20 14.57 12.48 1.90
C PRO A 20 13.52 13.61 1.97
N GLY A 21 12.48 13.56 1.14
CA GLY A 21 11.42 14.56 1.09
C GLY A 21 10.04 13.93 0.91
N PRO A 22 8.97 14.75 0.92
CA PRO A 22 7.63 14.29 0.60
C PRO A 22 7.58 13.68 -0.80
N ARG A 23 6.84 12.58 -0.96
CA ARG A 23 6.62 11.92 -2.25
C ARG A 23 5.14 11.70 -2.46
N LYS A 24 4.72 11.73 -3.73
CA LYS A 24 3.34 11.47 -4.14
C LYS A 24 3.18 10.01 -4.54
N PHE A 25 2.40 9.26 -3.79
CA PHE A 25 2.02 7.89 -4.10
C PHE A 25 0.62 7.90 -4.69
N SER A 26 0.40 7.22 -5.82
CA SER A 26 -0.92 7.14 -6.46
C SER A 26 -1.32 5.72 -6.83
N GLY A 27 -2.57 5.37 -6.56
CA GLY A 27 -3.14 4.04 -6.80
C GLY A 27 -4.55 3.90 -6.24
N PRO A 28 -5.19 2.74 -6.38
CA PRO A 28 -6.47 2.47 -5.72
C PRO A 28 -6.31 2.29 -4.21
N LEU A 29 -7.41 2.45 -3.48
CA LEU A 29 -7.46 2.10 -2.07
C LEU A 29 -7.39 0.59 -1.90
N LEU A 30 -6.70 0.13 -0.84
CA LEU A 30 -6.58 -1.29 -0.53
C LEU A 30 -7.96 -1.92 -0.30
N ARG A 31 -8.89 -1.21 0.35
CA ARG A 31 -10.28 -1.65 0.54
C ARG A 31 -10.97 -2.00 -0.78
N ASP A 32 -10.76 -1.21 -1.83
CA ASP A 32 -11.42 -1.39 -3.12
C ASP A 32 -10.79 -2.55 -3.90
N VAL A 33 -9.48 -2.73 -3.77
CA VAL A 33 -8.77 -3.88 -4.34
C VAL A 33 -9.28 -5.18 -3.73
N LEU A 34 -9.43 -5.23 -2.41
CA LEU A 34 -9.93 -6.40 -1.69
C LEU A 34 -11.40 -6.68 -2.02
N ALA A 35 -12.24 -5.64 -2.07
CA ALA A 35 -13.64 -5.76 -2.44
C ALA A 35 -13.81 -6.27 -3.89
N ALA A 36 -13.04 -5.73 -4.83
CA ALA A 36 -13.07 -6.17 -6.23
C ALA A 36 -12.53 -7.59 -6.43
N ALA A 37 -11.67 -8.07 -5.51
CA ALA A 37 -11.24 -9.47 -5.46
C ALA A 37 -12.24 -10.40 -4.75
N GLY A 38 -13.32 -9.86 -4.15
CA GLY A 38 -14.27 -10.63 -3.34
C GLY A 38 -13.66 -11.21 -2.07
N ALA A 39 -12.55 -10.64 -1.58
CA ALA A 39 -11.80 -11.19 -0.47
C ALA A 39 -12.50 -10.95 0.88
N GLN A 40 -12.59 -11.99 1.70
CA GLN A 40 -13.19 -11.95 3.03
C GLN A 40 -12.26 -12.64 4.03
N GLY A 41 -12.01 -12.01 5.16
CA GLY A 41 -11.11 -12.51 6.20
C GLY A 41 -10.83 -11.44 7.25
N GLN A 42 -10.00 -11.77 8.22
CA GLN A 42 -9.58 -10.89 9.32
C GLN A 42 -8.14 -10.40 9.15
N GLN A 43 -7.34 -11.06 8.32
CA GLN A 43 -5.92 -10.78 8.17
C GLN A 43 -5.50 -10.84 6.70
N ILE A 44 -4.61 -9.92 6.32
CA ILE A 44 -4.00 -9.85 4.99
C ILE A 44 -2.51 -10.15 5.16
N GLU A 45 -2.05 -11.26 4.61
CA GLU A 45 -0.63 -11.57 4.45
C GLU A 45 -0.16 -11.00 3.11
N ALA A 46 0.61 -9.93 3.15
CA ALA A 46 1.19 -9.32 1.95
C ALA A 46 2.65 -9.75 1.80
N ARG A 47 3.03 -10.16 0.57
CA ARG A 47 4.36 -10.66 0.24
C ARG A 47 5.01 -9.83 -0.85
N ALA A 48 6.27 -9.48 -0.65
CA ALA A 48 7.12 -8.80 -1.62
C ALA A 48 7.87 -9.78 -2.55
N ILE A 49 8.47 -9.26 -3.61
CA ILE A 49 9.26 -10.05 -4.58
C ILE A 49 10.46 -10.73 -3.92
N ASN A 50 11.06 -10.13 -2.89
CA ASN A 50 12.18 -10.68 -2.12
C ASN A 50 11.74 -11.60 -0.96
N ASP A 51 10.50 -12.10 -1.00
CA ASP A 51 9.88 -12.95 0.03
C ASP A 51 9.73 -12.32 1.43
N TYR A 52 9.96 -11.01 1.56
CA TYR A 52 9.55 -10.28 2.75
C TYR A 52 8.03 -10.32 2.90
N LYS A 53 7.56 -10.52 4.13
CA LYS A 53 6.13 -10.64 4.44
C LYS A 53 5.73 -9.67 5.53
N VAL A 54 4.53 -9.14 5.40
CA VAL A 54 3.87 -8.39 6.47
C VAL A 54 2.48 -8.93 6.70
N SER A 55 2.02 -8.77 7.93
CA SER A 55 0.66 -9.06 8.32
C SER A 55 -0.07 -7.76 8.60
N ILE A 56 -1.14 -7.51 7.85
CA ILE A 56 -2.00 -6.33 7.97
C ILE A 56 -3.37 -6.80 8.46
N PRO A 57 -3.88 -6.30 9.60
CA PRO A 57 -5.26 -6.54 10.00
C PRO A 57 -6.23 -6.05 8.92
N MET A 58 -7.27 -6.82 8.60
CA MET A 58 -8.29 -6.41 7.62
C MET A 58 -8.97 -5.09 8.03
N GLU A 59 -9.12 -4.86 9.33
CA GLU A 59 -9.63 -3.61 9.88
C GLU A 59 -8.80 -2.38 9.47
N ASP A 60 -7.47 -2.52 9.29
CA ASP A 60 -6.61 -1.40 8.87
C ASP A 60 -7.02 -0.92 7.47
N ALA A 61 -7.32 -1.84 6.56
CA ALA A 61 -7.76 -1.51 5.20
C ALA A 61 -9.08 -0.72 5.20
N GLN A 62 -9.93 -0.90 6.22
CA GLN A 62 -11.20 -0.19 6.38
C GLN A 62 -11.05 1.11 7.18
N ALA A 63 -10.24 1.09 8.24
CA ALA A 63 -10.04 2.21 9.15
C ALA A 63 -9.09 3.27 8.59
N HIS A 64 -8.26 2.90 7.61
CA HIS A 64 -7.25 3.76 7.02
C HIS A 64 -7.38 3.77 5.51
N ASP A 65 -7.23 4.94 4.89
CA ASP A 65 -7.15 5.11 3.44
C ASP A 65 -5.80 4.62 2.90
N MET A 66 -5.51 3.33 3.10
CA MET A 66 -4.30 2.68 2.61
C MET A 66 -4.34 2.61 1.09
N LEU A 67 -3.23 2.95 0.44
CA LEU A 67 -3.10 2.84 -1.02
C LEU A 67 -2.35 1.59 -1.41
N VAL A 68 -2.80 0.97 -2.49
CA VAL A 68 -1.96 0.09 -3.32
C VAL A 68 -1.35 0.96 -4.41
N ALA A 69 -0.29 1.68 -4.07
CA ALA A 69 0.36 2.61 -4.98
C ALA A 69 0.97 1.88 -6.17
N ARG A 70 0.68 2.41 -7.36
CA ARG A 70 1.17 2.01 -8.67
C ARG A 70 2.19 3.02 -9.21
N LEU A 71 2.01 4.28 -8.86
CA LEU A 71 2.83 5.39 -9.31
C LEU A 71 3.51 6.07 -8.12
N LEU A 72 4.74 6.50 -8.35
CA LEU A 72 5.51 7.38 -7.48
C LEU A 72 5.83 8.65 -8.27
N ASP A 73 5.42 9.80 -7.76
CA ASP A 73 5.53 11.10 -8.43
C ASP A 73 5.01 11.04 -9.88
N ASP A 74 3.79 10.49 -10.01
CA ASP A 74 3.07 10.34 -11.29
C ASP A 74 3.75 9.42 -12.33
N GLN A 75 4.83 8.73 -11.96
CA GLN A 75 5.56 7.80 -12.82
C GLN A 75 5.44 6.35 -12.32
N PRO A 76 5.43 5.34 -13.22
CA PRO A 76 5.50 3.94 -12.82
C PRO A 76 6.76 3.66 -11.97
N MET A 77 6.60 2.91 -10.89
CA MET A 77 7.71 2.58 -10.01
C MET A 77 8.57 1.45 -10.62
N PRO A 78 9.86 1.66 -10.90
CA PRO A 78 10.75 0.58 -11.30
C PRO A 78 11.09 -0.31 -10.10
N LEU A 79 11.49 -1.57 -10.35
CA LEU A 79 11.84 -2.53 -9.29
C LEU A 79 12.92 -2.01 -8.34
N ARG A 80 13.92 -1.30 -8.89
CA ARG A 80 15.01 -0.67 -8.14
C ARG A 80 14.55 0.47 -7.21
N ASP A 81 13.37 1.02 -7.44
CA ASP A 81 12.77 2.10 -6.66
C ASP A 81 11.40 1.65 -6.15
N LYS A 82 11.40 0.55 -5.37
CA LYS A 82 10.24 0.08 -4.58
C LYS A 82 9.00 -0.35 -5.40
N GLY A 83 9.08 -0.40 -6.71
CA GLY A 83 8.01 -0.87 -7.58
C GLY A 83 7.91 -2.39 -7.69
N PRO A 84 6.90 -2.93 -8.40
CA PRO A 84 5.92 -2.19 -9.20
C PRO A 84 4.69 -1.74 -8.39
N LEU A 85 4.52 -2.24 -7.17
CA LEU A 85 3.40 -1.94 -6.28
C LEU A 85 3.90 -1.69 -4.86
N PHE A 86 3.25 -0.76 -4.16
CA PHE A 86 3.58 -0.42 -2.79
C PHE A 86 2.29 -0.22 -1.98
N VAL A 87 2.07 -1.06 -0.95
CA VAL A 87 1.03 -0.81 0.06
C VAL A 87 1.54 0.21 1.08
N ILE A 88 0.85 1.34 1.21
CA ILE A 88 1.27 2.45 2.07
C ILE A 88 0.10 3.02 2.89
N TYR A 89 0.37 3.36 4.15
CA TYR A 89 -0.56 4.06 5.04
C TYR A 89 -0.43 5.58 4.91
N PRO A 90 -1.53 6.34 5.09
CA PRO A 90 -1.51 7.80 5.13
C PRO A 90 -0.93 8.33 6.45
N PHE A 91 0.38 8.18 6.70
CA PHE A 91 1.07 8.61 7.93
C PHE A 91 0.80 10.05 8.36
N ASP A 92 0.59 10.96 7.41
CA ASP A 92 0.35 12.38 7.70
C ASP A 92 -1.11 12.69 8.05
N SER A 93 -2.05 11.74 7.87
CA SER A 93 -3.47 11.95 8.21
C SER A 93 -3.75 11.76 9.70
N GLN A 94 -2.99 10.91 10.39
CA GLN A 94 -3.18 10.61 11.81
C GLN A 94 -1.82 10.43 12.49
N ALA A 95 -1.55 11.17 13.57
CA ALA A 95 -0.27 11.09 14.29
C ALA A 95 0.09 9.67 14.74
N LYS A 96 -0.91 8.84 15.09
CA LYS A 96 -0.73 7.44 15.48
C LYS A 96 -0.10 6.57 14.39
N LEU A 97 -0.30 6.94 13.12
CA LEU A 97 0.23 6.20 11.96
C LEU A 97 1.74 6.42 11.78
N ARG A 98 2.32 7.44 12.42
CA ARG A 98 3.77 7.70 12.41
C ARG A 98 4.49 6.82 13.43
N SER A 99 4.34 5.50 13.33
CA SER A 99 4.97 4.53 14.24
C SER A 99 5.65 3.39 13.49
N SER A 100 6.59 2.73 14.16
CA SER A 100 7.33 1.59 13.60
C SER A 100 6.41 0.46 13.12
N VAL A 101 5.24 0.29 13.75
CA VAL A 101 4.23 -0.72 13.37
C VAL A 101 3.67 -0.44 11.98
N TYR A 102 3.24 0.78 11.68
CA TYR A 102 2.65 1.09 10.38
C TYR A 102 3.71 1.23 9.28
N TYR A 103 4.93 1.66 9.66
CA TYR A 103 6.06 1.65 8.74
C TYR A 103 6.46 0.23 8.35
N SER A 104 6.48 -0.72 9.27
CA SER A 104 6.82 -2.11 8.97
C SER A 104 5.72 -2.84 8.20
N ARG A 105 4.45 -2.47 8.40
CA ARG A 105 3.31 -2.98 7.60
C ARG A 105 3.23 -2.39 6.19
N SER A 106 3.93 -1.31 5.91
CA SER A 106 4.02 -0.75 4.55
C SER A 106 5.00 -1.57 3.72
N ILE A 107 4.51 -2.20 2.66
CA ILE A 107 5.29 -3.18 1.89
C ILE A 107 5.42 -2.75 0.42
N TRP A 108 6.65 -2.56 -0.02
CA TRP A 108 7.00 -2.30 -1.42
C TRP A 108 7.33 -3.58 -2.17
N GLN A 109 7.47 -3.50 -3.50
CA GLN A 109 7.66 -4.67 -4.35
C GLN A 109 6.57 -5.72 -4.15
N LEU A 110 5.33 -5.29 -3.89
CA LEU A 110 4.22 -6.20 -3.59
C LEU A 110 4.01 -7.18 -4.77
N LYS A 111 4.05 -8.47 -4.45
CA LYS A 111 3.89 -9.60 -5.38
C LYS A 111 2.54 -10.30 -5.20
N ALA A 112 2.11 -10.50 -3.97
CA ALA A 112 0.87 -11.21 -3.66
C ALA A 112 0.28 -10.73 -2.33
N MET A 113 -1.04 -10.87 -2.20
CA MET A 113 -1.77 -10.73 -0.95
C MET A 113 -2.64 -11.98 -0.77
N GLU A 114 -2.60 -12.57 0.42
CA GLU A 114 -3.44 -13.69 0.81
C GLU A 114 -4.32 -13.22 1.97
N VAL A 115 -5.63 -13.45 1.87
CA VAL A 115 -6.59 -13.08 2.91
C VAL A 115 -6.96 -14.33 3.69
N ARG A 116 -6.90 -14.23 5.02
CA ARG A 116 -7.20 -15.30 5.98
C ARG A 116 -8.27 -14.88 6.96
#